data_AF-N1ZVM1-F1
#
_entry.id   AF-N1ZVM1-F1
#
_cell.length_a   1.000
_cell.length_b   1.000
_cell.length_c   1.000
_cell.angle_alpha   90.00
_cell.angle_beta   90.00
_cell.angle_gamma   90.00
#
_symmetry.space_group_name_H-M   'P 1'
#
loop_
_entity.id
_entity.type
_entity.pdbx_description
1 polymer ?
#
loop_
_entity_poly.entity_id
_entity_poly.type
_entity_poly.pdbx_seq_one_letter_code
_entity_poly.pdbx_strand_id
1 'polypeptide(L)' 'MSEKMITTNECEKCNYSILDETNKAKIIIYCKLKNKKYIYGQRIPCDNKNITS' A
#
# COMPACT_ATOMS: atom_id res chain seq x y z
N MET A 1 -8.61 6.94 -17.25
CA MET A 1 -7.52 6.91 -16.26
C MET A 1 -6.93 5.52 -16.28
N SER A 2 -5.63 5.37 -16.55
CA SER A 2 -4.97 4.06 -16.56
C SER A 2 -4.41 3.79 -15.18
N GLU A 3 -5.08 2.94 -14.40
CA GLU A 3 -4.66 2.58 -13.04
C GLU A 3 -3.24 1.98 -13.08
N LYS A 4 -2.24 2.70 -12.59
CA LYS A 4 -0.88 2.15 -12.48
C LYS A 4 -0.86 1.11 -11.36
N MET A 5 -0.50 -0.13 -11.70
CA MET A 5 -0.25 -1.14 -10.68
C MET A 5 1.06 -0.84 -9.96
N ILE A 6 1.01 -0.85 -8.63
CA ILE A 6 2.18 -0.75 -7.75
C ILE A 6 2.29 -2.00 -6.91
N THR A 7 3.47 -2.27 -6.38
CA THR A 7 3.58 -3.24 -5.30
C THR A 7 3.20 -2.57 -3.98
N THR A 8 2.71 -3.35 -3.02
CA THR A 8 2.54 -2.87 -1.64
C THR A 8 3.87 -2.38 -1.05
N ASN A 9 5.01 -2.81 -1.58
CA ASN A 9 6.34 -2.33 -1.19
C ASN A 9 6.60 -0.85 -1.60
N GLU A 10 5.90 -0.38 -2.64
CA GLU A 10 5.81 1.05 -2.95
C GLU A 10 4.75 1.72 -2.08
N CYS A 11 3.65 1.01 -1.80
CA CYS A 11 2.56 1.55 -0.99
C CYS A 11 2.99 1.82 0.46
N GLU A 12 3.83 0.98 1.07
CA GLU A 12 4.34 1.18 2.44
C GLU A 12 5.13 2.50 2.57
N LYS A 13 5.77 2.94 1.47
CA LYS A 13 6.55 4.18 1.41
C LYS A 13 5.68 5.40 1.18
N CYS A 14 4.36 5.21 1.07
CA CYS A 14 3.41 6.29 0.88
C CYS A 14 2.97 6.87 2.23
N ASN A 15 2.86 8.20 2.31
CA ASN A 15 2.40 8.92 3.52
C ASN A 15 0.99 8.51 4.00
N TYR A 16 0.18 7.96 3.10
CA TYR A 16 -1.19 7.51 3.41
C TYR A 16 -1.26 6.05 3.85
N SER A 17 -0.14 5.34 3.89
CA SER A 17 -0.11 3.94 4.31
C SER A 17 0.11 3.81 5.82
N ILE A 18 -0.48 2.77 6.40
CA ILE A 18 -0.17 2.29 7.75
C ILE A 18 0.21 0.83 7.60
N LEU A 19 1.41 0.49 8.07
CA LEU A 19 1.86 -0.89 8.13
C LEU A 19 1.36 -1.52 9.44
N ASP A 20 0.67 -2.64 9.33
CA ASP A 20 0.26 -3.48 10.45
C ASP A 20 1.08 -4.77 10.41
N GLU A 21 2.08 -4.84 11.29
CA GLU A 21 3.00 -5.97 11.45
C GLU A 21 2.66 -6.83 12.67
N THR A 22 1.43 -6.69 13.20
CA THR A 22 0.98 -7.44 14.39
C THR A 22 1.12 -8.95 14.20
N ASN A 23 0.94 -9.42 12.96
CA ASN A 23 1.18 -10.80 12.58
C ASN A 23 2.40 -10.92 11.66
N LYS A 24 3.51 -11.46 12.17
CA LYS A 24 4.74 -11.67 11.39
C LYS A 24 4.57 -12.63 10.21
N ALA A 25 3.56 -13.50 10.21
CA ALA A 25 3.24 -14.35 9.06
C ALA A 25 2.45 -13.61 7.97
N LYS A 26 1.84 -12.47 8.30
CA LYS A 26 0.99 -11.69 7.37
C LYS A 26 1.00 -10.22 7.74
N ILE A 27 1.86 -9.46 7.06
CA ILE A 27 1.90 -8.01 7.15
C ILE A 27 0.73 -7.44 6.33
N ILE A 28 -0.02 -6.51 6.91
CA ILE A 28 -1.15 -5.84 6.25
C ILE A 28 -0.81 -4.36 6.06
N ILE A 29 -1.05 -3.84 4.86
CA ILE A 29 -0.97 -2.42 4.56
C ILE A 29 -2.37 -1.83 4.53
N TYR A 30 -2.64 -0.86 5.39
CA TYR A 30 -3.87 -0.08 5.34
C TYR A 30 -3.63 1.25 4.61
N CYS A 31 -4.34 1.47 3.51
CA CYS A 31 -4.32 2.72 2.77
C CYS A 31 -5.45 3.63 3.26
N LYS A 32 -5.11 4.72 3.96
CA LYS A 32 -6.06 5.73 4.46
C LYS A 32 -6.83 6.40 3.33
N LEU A 33 -6.16 6.69 2.21
CA LEU A 33 -6.74 7.40 1.06
C LEU A 33 -7.86 6.59 0.39
N LYS A 34 -7.71 5.26 0.31
CA LYS A 34 -8.71 4.36 -0.27
C LYS A 34 -9.60 3.69 0.79
N ASN A 35 -9.31 3.90 2.07
CA ASN A 35 -9.89 3.17 3.20
C ASN A 35 -9.93 1.65 2.95
N LYS A 36 -8.81 1.09 2.48
CA LYS A 36 -8.69 -0.33 2.09
C LYS A 36 -7.46 -0.97 2.72
N LYS A 37 -7.56 -2.27 3.01
CA LYS A 37 -6.47 -3.10 3.50
C LYS A 37 -5.94 -4.00 2.38
N TYR A 38 -4.63 -4.12 2.30
CA TYR A 38 -3.90 -4.92 1.30
C TYR A 38 -2.89 -5.81 2.01
N ILE A 39 -2.58 -6.96 1.44
CA ILE A 39 -1.57 -7.86 2.01
C ILE A 39 -0.21 -7.44 1.45
N TYR A 40 0.79 -7.32 2.32
CA TYR A 40 2.15 -7.04 1.91
C TYR A 40 2.65 -8.13 0.93
N GLY A 41 3.29 -7.71 -0.16
CA GLY A 41 3.70 -8.53 -1.30
C GLY A 41 2.72 -8.50 -2.48
N GLN A 42 1.50 -7.98 -2.32
CA GLN A 42 0.54 -7.91 -3.44
C GLN A 42 0.83 -6.76 -4.41
N ARG A 43 0.35 -6.91 -5.64
CA ARG A 43 0.22 -5.80 -6.60
C ARG A 43 -1.18 -5.22 -6.52
N ILE A 44 -1.25 -3.91 -6.36
CA ILE A 44 -2.49 -3.17 -6.18
C ILE A 44 -2.57 -1.99 -7.16
N PRO A 45 -3.75 -1.66 -7.68
CA PRO A 45 -3.91 -0.45 -8.50
C PRO A 45 -3.81 0.80 -7.62
N CYS A 46 -2.88 1.70 -7.93
CA CYS A 46 -2.71 2.98 -7.23
C CYS A 46 -2.27 4.11 -8.17
N ASP A 47 -3.18 5.05 -8.39
CA ASP A 47 -2.92 6.28 -9.16
C ASP A 47 -2.24 7.38 -8.35
N ASN A 48 -2.30 7.30 -7.01
CA ASN A 48 -1.70 8.29 -6.11
C ASN A 48 -0.33 7.81 -5.61
N LYS A 49 0.66 7.80 -6.51
CA LYS A 49 2.07 7.62 -6.14
C LYS A 49 2.63 8.92 -5.54
N ASN A 50 2.15 9.31 -4.35
CA ASN A 50 2.83 10.33 -3.56
C ASN A 50 3.96 9.63 -2.79
N ILE A 51 5.02 9.27 -3.53
CA ILE A 51 6.24 8.66 -3.02
C ILE A 51 7.16 9.81 -2.69
N THR A 52 7.40 10.05 -1.40
CA THR A 52 8.40 11.02 -0.97
C THR A 52 9.77 10.49 -1.44
N SER A 53 10.44 11.22 -2.33
CA SER A 53 11.79 10.89 -2.83
C SER A 53 12.85 11.24 -1.79
#